data_AF-A0A929D3E4-F1
#
_entry.id   AF-A0A929D3E4-F1
#
_cell.length_a   1.000
_cell.length_b   1.000
_cell.length_c   1.000
_cell.angle_alpha   90.00
_cell.angle_beta   90.00
_cell.angle_gamma   90.00
#
_symmetry.space_group_name_H-M   'P 1'
#
loop_
_entity.id
_entity.type
_entity.pdbx_description
1 polymer ?
#
loop_
_entity_poly.entity_id
_entity_poly.type
_entity_poly.pdbx_seq_one_letter_code
_entity_poly.pdbx_strand_id
1 'polypeptide(L)'
;MNVLSNIPFVIVGLMGIVIVGHIIMEWENVIILLSYLTFFAGLFLTGFGSAWYHLKPTNETLVWDRLPMTIAFAGFFCSVVSELVNPIAGIILLIPLLLLGFFSVVYWIWTERRGRGDLRLYVLVQFLPMLLIPMIMVMYDAPEGYIPYIVALLIFYLIAKVFELFDSVIYSWRHFISGHTLKHLIAAVGAFCLLLLLQG
;
A
#
# COMPACT_ATOMS: atom_id res chain seq x y z
N MET A 1 1.85 -1.78 -21.49
CA MET A 1 0.93 -2.45 -20.54
C MET A 1 1.11 -1.94 -19.12
N ASN A 2 2.33 -1.75 -18.62
CA ASN A 2 2.57 -1.33 -17.24
C ASN A 2 1.82 -0.03 -16.83
N VAL A 3 1.68 0.95 -17.72
CA VAL A 3 0.87 2.17 -17.46
C VAL A 3 -0.60 1.82 -17.19
N LEU A 4 -1.24 1.06 -18.10
CA LEU A 4 -2.65 0.67 -17.99
C LEU A 4 -2.92 -0.27 -16.81
N SER A 5 -1.93 -1.08 -16.43
CA SER A 5 -2.07 -2.01 -15.29
C SER A 5 -2.21 -1.31 -13.94
N ASN A 6 -2.00 0.01 -13.87
CA ASN A 6 -2.23 0.82 -12.67
C ASN A 6 -3.69 1.31 -12.52
N ILE A 7 -4.51 1.20 -13.57
CA ILE A 7 -5.92 1.63 -13.52
C ILE A 7 -6.67 1.00 -12.34
N PRO A 8 -6.50 -0.30 -12.01
CA PRO A 8 -7.14 -0.89 -10.84
C PRO A 8 -6.77 -0.24 -9.52
N PHE A 9 -5.53 0.24 -9.32
CA PHE A 9 -5.17 1.00 -8.12
C PHE A 9 -5.95 2.30 -8.01
N VAL A 10 -6.10 3.01 -9.14
CA VAL A 10 -6.86 4.27 -9.19
C VAL A 10 -8.34 4.00 -8.88
N ILE A 11 -8.93 2.97 -9.49
CA ILE A 11 -10.34 2.62 -9.28
C ILE A 11 -10.59 2.22 -7.82
N VAL A 12 -9.83 1.25 -7.30
CA VAL A 12 -10.02 0.74 -5.93
C VAL A 12 -9.71 1.83 -4.90
N GLY A 13 -8.65 2.63 -5.12
CA GLY A 13 -8.31 3.77 -4.28
C GLY A 13 -9.42 4.81 -4.24
N LEU A 14 -9.99 5.18 -5.38
CA LEU A 14 -11.10 6.13 -5.45
C LEU A 14 -12.36 5.59 -4.77
N MET A 15 -12.73 4.34 -5.03
CA MET A 15 -13.88 3.71 -4.39
C MET A 15 -13.73 3.71 -2.86
N GLY A 16 -12.54 3.36 -2.35
CA GLY A 16 -12.27 3.36 -0.92
C GLY A 16 -12.33 4.76 -0.30
N ILE A 17 -11.80 5.79 -0.97
CA ILE A 17 -11.93 7.19 -0.51
C ILE A 17 -13.40 7.60 -0.41
N VAL A 18 -14.21 7.28 -1.43
CA VAL A 18 -15.64 7.63 -1.46
C VAL A 18 -16.41 6.90 -0.35
N ILE A 19 -16.20 5.60 -0.20
CA ILE A 19 -16.88 4.78 0.83
C ILE A 19 -16.50 5.28 2.22
N VAL A 20 -15.20 5.43 2.51
CA VAL A 20 -14.73 5.92 3.82
C VAL A 20 -15.27 7.32 4.08
N GLY A 21 -15.30 8.20 3.08
CA GLY A 21 -15.89 9.53 3.19
C GLY A 21 -17.37 9.50 3.55
N HIS A 22 -18.15 8.60 2.95
CA HIS A 22 -19.56 8.41 3.31
C HIS A 22 -19.72 7.92 4.76
N ILE A 23 -18.95 6.93 5.19
CA ILE A 23 -19.02 6.41 6.56
C ILE A 23 -18.67 7.51 7.58
N ILE A 24 -17.65 8.33 7.31
CA ILE A 24 -17.26 9.46 8.17
C ILE A 24 -18.41 10.48 8.33
N MET A 25 -19.20 10.71 7.28
CA MET A 25 -20.33 11.64 7.37
C MET A 25 -21.52 11.09 8.17
N GLU A 26 -21.68 9.76 8.18
CA GLU A 26 -22.80 9.08 8.84
C GLU A 26 -22.52 8.71 10.30
N TRP A 27 -21.25 8.51 10.69
CA TRP A 27 -20.86 7.95 11.99
C TRP A 27 -19.90 8.87 12.78
N GLU A 28 -20.04 8.90 14.10
CA GLU A 28 -19.20 9.74 14.99
C GLU A 28 -17.76 9.21 15.19
N ASN A 29 -17.47 7.93 14.88
CA ASN A 29 -16.16 7.32 15.16
C ASN A 29 -15.14 7.50 14.01
N VAL A 30 -14.91 8.77 13.67
CA VAL A 30 -14.11 9.25 12.53
C VAL A 30 -12.63 8.85 12.60
N ILE A 31 -12.12 8.59 13.81
CA ILE A 31 -10.68 8.48 14.09
C ILE A 31 -10.07 7.26 13.37
N ILE A 32 -10.67 6.07 13.47
CA ILE A 32 -10.14 4.83 12.84
C ILE A 32 -10.14 4.96 11.31
N LEU A 33 -11.18 5.61 10.77
CA LEU A 33 -11.39 5.79 9.33
C LEU A 33 -10.31 6.65 8.67
N LEU A 34 -9.59 7.49 9.42
CA LEU A 34 -8.46 8.25 8.89
C LEU A 34 -7.31 7.36 8.40
N SER A 35 -7.06 6.23 9.08
CA SER A 35 -6.02 5.28 8.64
C SER A 35 -6.41 4.59 7.33
N TYR A 36 -7.68 4.18 7.19
CA TYR A 36 -8.21 3.62 5.94
C TYR A 36 -8.22 4.65 4.81
N LEU A 37 -8.64 5.88 5.08
CA LEU A 37 -8.61 6.97 4.12
C LEU A 37 -7.17 7.21 3.63
N THR A 38 -6.20 7.18 4.54
CA THR A 38 -4.78 7.31 4.20
C THR A 38 -4.31 6.16 3.32
N PHE A 39 -4.71 4.92 3.61
CA PHE A 39 -4.40 3.76 2.76
C PHE A 39 -4.93 3.95 1.33
N PHE A 40 -6.22 4.25 1.18
CA PHE A 40 -6.84 4.39 -0.14
C PHE A 40 -6.34 5.61 -0.90
N ALA A 41 -6.03 6.73 -0.21
CA ALA A 41 -5.36 7.87 -0.81
C ALA A 41 -3.96 7.52 -1.32
N GLY A 42 -3.17 6.79 -0.51
CA GLY A 42 -1.87 6.28 -0.92
C GLY A 42 -1.96 5.36 -2.14
N LEU A 43 -2.95 4.46 -2.16
CA LEU A 43 -3.20 3.56 -3.29
C LEU A 43 -3.59 4.31 -4.57
N PHE A 44 -4.53 5.24 -4.46
CA PHE A 44 -4.96 6.09 -5.57
C PHE A 44 -3.79 6.86 -6.17
N LEU A 45 -2.99 7.51 -5.32
CA LEU A 45 -1.80 8.25 -5.72
C LEU A 45 -0.71 7.33 -6.30
N THR A 46 -0.56 6.10 -5.78
CA THR A 46 0.36 5.09 -6.33
C THR A 46 0.00 4.75 -7.77
N GLY A 47 -1.30 4.65 -8.09
CA GLY A 47 -1.76 4.43 -9.45
C GLY A 47 -1.24 5.49 -10.44
N PHE A 48 -1.33 6.77 -10.08
CA PHE A 48 -0.80 7.87 -10.91
C PHE A 48 0.72 7.92 -10.91
N GLY A 49 1.35 7.76 -9.76
CA GLY A 49 2.80 7.76 -9.60
C GLY A 49 3.49 6.68 -10.43
N SER A 50 3.01 5.44 -10.29
CA SER A 50 3.48 4.29 -11.07
C SER A 50 3.22 4.46 -12.57
N ALA A 51 2.04 4.97 -12.95
CA ALA A 51 1.74 5.25 -14.35
C ALA A 51 2.72 6.28 -14.94
N TRP A 52 3.02 7.36 -14.21
CA TRP A 52 3.99 8.37 -14.65
C TRP A 52 5.41 7.82 -14.75
N TYR A 53 5.85 7.03 -13.77
CA TYR A 53 7.13 6.32 -13.83
C TYR A 53 7.25 5.43 -15.07
N HIS A 54 6.22 4.66 -15.41
CA HIS A 54 6.26 3.83 -16.60
C HIS A 54 6.17 4.59 -17.91
N LEU A 55 5.60 5.80 -17.92
CA LEU A 55 5.61 6.68 -19.09
C LEU A 55 7.00 7.29 -19.32
N LYS A 56 7.73 7.63 -18.25
CA LYS A 56 9.06 8.24 -18.33
C LYS A 56 9.99 7.67 -17.25
N PRO A 57 10.59 6.48 -17.46
CA PRO A 57 11.33 5.78 -16.42
C PRO A 57 12.63 6.50 -16.04
N THR A 58 12.58 7.25 -14.93
CA THR A 58 13.71 7.97 -14.34
C THR A 58 13.67 7.87 -12.81
N ASN A 59 14.79 8.09 -12.14
CA ASN A 59 14.83 8.15 -10.67
C ASN A 59 13.88 9.21 -10.10
N GLU A 60 13.74 10.36 -10.79
CA GLU A 60 12.83 11.44 -10.36
C GLU A 60 11.36 11.04 -10.46
N THR A 61 10.97 10.34 -11.52
CA THR A 61 9.60 9.80 -11.64
C THR A 61 9.36 8.62 -10.69
N LEU A 62 10.40 7.87 -10.33
CA LEU A 62 10.30 6.76 -9.38
C LEU A 62 10.05 7.24 -7.94
N VAL A 63 10.45 8.47 -7.59
CA VAL A 63 10.04 9.12 -6.33
C VAL A 63 8.51 9.18 -6.24
N TRP A 64 7.85 9.54 -7.33
CA TRP A 64 6.39 9.67 -7.38
C TRP A 64 5.66 8.34 -7.37
N ASP A 65 6.30 7.24 -7.72
CA ASP A 65 5.80 5.88 -7.50
C ASP A 65 5.97 5.45 -6.04
N ARG A 66 7.18 5.64 -5.49
CA ARG A 66 7.54 5.16 -4.14
C ARG A 66 6.88 5.91 -3.00
N LEU A 67 6.76 7.23 -3.11
CA LEU A 67 6.25 8.05 -2.03
C LEU A 67 4.78 7.71 -1.70
N PRO A 68 3.85 7.64 -2.67
CA PRO A 68 2.50 7.17 -2.42
C PRO A 68 2.39 5.76 -1.84
N MET A 69 3.28 4.84 -2.24
CA MET A 69 3.31 3.50 -1.65
C MET A 69 3.60 3.56 -0.14
N THR A 70 4.51 4.44 0.31
CA THR A 70 4.77 4.60 1.75
C THR A 70 3.55 5.09 2.52
N ILE A 71 2.73 5.95 1.90
CA ILE A 71 1.46 6.44 2.46
C ILE A 71 0.48 5.26 2.61
N ALA A 72 0.38 4.42 1.58
CA ALA A 72 -0.48 3.23 1.63
C ALA A 72 -0.03 2.27 2.76
N PHE A 73 1.25 1.94 2.85
CA PHE A 73 1.75 1.04 3.89
C PHE A 73 1.55 1.58 5.31
N ALA A 74 1.79 2.88 5.51
CA ALA A 74 1.54 3.53 6.80
C ALA A 74 0.04 3.49 7.15
N GLY A 75 -0.84 3.84 6.22
CA GLY A 75 -2.29 3.80 6.42
C GLY A 75 -2.81 2.40 6.77
N PHE A 76 -2.36 1.38 6.04
CA PHE A 76 -2.75 -0.01 6.29
C PHE A 76 -2.26 -0.52 7.65
N PHE A 77 -1.00 -0.23 8.01
CA PHE A 77 -0.48 -0.63 9.31
C PHE A 77 -1.26 0.04 10.46
N CYS A 78 -1.45 1.35 10.35
CA CYS A 78 -2.18 2.12 11.34
C CYS A 78 -3.65 1.71 11.43
N SER A 79 -4.29 1.27 10.34
CA SER A 79 -5.67 0.76 10.42
C SER A 79 -5.73 -0.51 11.24
N VAL A 80 -4.80 -1.45 11.04
CA VAL A 80 -4.71 -2.67 11.86
C VAL A 80 -4.45 -2.35 13.34
N VAL A 81 -3.52 -1.43 13.63
CA VAL A 81 -3.26 -1.02 15.02
C VAL A 81 -4.49 -0.35 15.64
N SER A 82 -5.21 0.48 14.88
CA SER A 82 -6.41 1.17 15.36
C SER A 82 -7.54 0.20 15.71
N GLU A 83 -7.69 -0.87 14.93
CA GLU A 83 -8.75 -1.87 15.09
C GLU A 83 -8.44 -2.88 16.19
N LEU A 84 -7.20 -3.40 16.22
CA LEU A 84 -6.85 -4.54 17.07
C LEU A 84 -6.22 -4.13 18.41
N VAL A 85 -5.51 -3.01 18.45
CA VAL A 85 -4.74 -2.61 19.64
C VAL A 85 -5.40 -1.46 20.36
N ASN A 86 -5.51 -0.30 19.70
CA ASN A 86 -6.12 0.89 20.25
C ASN A 86 -6.36 1.95 19.15
N PRO A 87 -7.57 2.52 19.04
CA PRO A 87 -7.91 3.51 18.02
C PRO A 87 -7.01 4.75 18.01
N ILE A 88 -6.65 5.25 19.20
CA ILE A 88 -5.85 6.46 19.35
C ILE A 88 -4.38 6.16 19.03
N ALA A 89 -3.86 5.01 19.47
CA ALA A 89 -2.48 4.62 19.21
C ALA A 89 -2.18 4.53 17.71
N GLY A 90 -3.09 3.95 16.92
CA GLY A 90 -2.93 3.86 15.46
C GLY A 90 -2.82 5.23 14.78
N ILE A 91 -3.63 6.21 15.22
CA ILE A 91 -3.57 7.58 14.69
C ILE A 91 -2.36 8.36 15.17
N ILE A 92 -1.94 8.20 16.42
CA ILE A 92 -0.69 8.78 16.91
C ILE A 92 0.51 8.23 16.11
N LEU A 93 0.49 6.95 15.74
CA LEU A 93 1.52 6.32 14.90
C LEU A 93 1.49 6.75 13.44
N LEU A 94 0.36 7.23 12.93
CA LEU A 94 0.21 7.56 11.52
C LEU A 94 1.17 8.67 11.08
N ILE A 95 1.21 9.78 11.83
CA ILE A 95 2.08 10.92 11.52
C ILE A 95 3.58 10.53 11.47
N PRO A 96 4.16 9.90 12.51
CA PRO A 96 5.58 9.54 12.47
C PRO A 96 5.88 8.52 11.36
N LEU A 97 4.96 7.60 11.04
CA LEU A 97 5.18 6.65 9.93
C LEU A 97 5.09 7.33 8.56
N LEU A 98 4.21 8.30 8.35
CA LEU A 98 4.17 9.10 7.13
C LEU A 98 5.44 9.93 6.95
N LEU A 99 5.92 10.56 8.03
CA LEU A 99 7.20 11.28 8.01
C LEU A 99 8.35 10.34 7.71
N LEU A 100 8.41 9.17 8.36
CA LEU A 100 9.43 8.15 8.10
C LEU A 100 9.39 7.66 6.65
N GLY A 101 8.20 7.44 6.10
CA GLY A 101 7.99 7.11 4.69
C GLY A 101 8.54 8.18 3.76
N PHE A 102 8.18 9.44 3.98
CA PHE A 102 8.70 10.58 3.23
C PHE A 102 10.24 10.66 3.32
N PHE A 103 10.80 10.63 4.54
CA PHE A 103 12.23 10.68 4.76
C PHE A 103 12.96 9.50 4.09
N SER A 104 12.37 8.30 4.08
CA SER A 104 12.97 7.14 3.43
C SER A 104 13.16 7.34 1.92
N VAL A 105 12.18 7.96 1.25
CA VAL A 105 12.24 8.22 -0.19
C VAL A 105 13.20 9.38 -0.49
N VAL A 106 13.16 10.45 0.30
CA VAL A 106 14.09 11.58 0.18
C VAL A 106 15.53 11.14 0.40
N TYR A 107 15.76 10.30 1.41
CA TYR A 107 17.08 9.73 1.69
C TYR A 107 17.57 8.86 0.53
N TRP A 108 16.71 8.00 -0.02
CA TRP A 108 17.04 7.21 -1.19
C TRP A 108 17.44 8.10 -2.37
N ILE A 109 16.61 9.06 -2.80
CA ILE A 109 16.94 9.88 -3.98
C ILE A 109 18.20 10.73 -3.77
N TRP A 110 18.43 11.20 -2.53
CA TRP A 110 19.63 11.95 -2.17
C TRP A 110 20.90 11.10 -2.23
N THR A 111 20.84 9.83 -1.82
CA THR A 111 21.97 8.88 -1.93
C THR A 111 22.14 8.35 -3.36
N GLU A 112 21.06 8.14 -4.09
CA GLU A 112 21.02 7.75 -5.50
C GLU A 112 21.75 8.77 -6.39
N ARG A 113 21.45 10.06 -6.22
CA ARG A 113 22.14 11.16 -6.94
C ARG A 113 23.65 11.23 -6.65
N ARG A 114 24.13 10.54 -5.61
CA ARG A 114 25.56 10.40 -5.25
C ARG A 114 26.14 9.03 -5.61
N GLY A 115 25.41 8.22 -6.37
CA GLY A 115 25.84 6.90 -6.83
C GLY A 115 25.76 5.79 -5.78
N ARG A 116 25.05 5.99 -4.65
CA ARG A 116 24.90 4.98 -3.59
C ARG A 116 23.56 4.23 -3.65
N GLY A 117 22.46 4.95 -3.87
CA GLY A 117 21.12 4.35 -3.98
C GLY A 117 20.66 3.55 -2.75
N ASP A 118 20.82 4.10 -1.55
CA ASP A 118 20.50 3.37 -0.32
C ASP A 118 18.99 3.23 -0.14
N LEU A 119 18.51 1.98 -0.13
CA LEU A 119 17.11 1.60 0.00
C LEU A 119 16.74 1.01 1.36
N ARG A 120 17.69 0.84 2.28
CA ARG A 120 17.45 0.08 3.52
C ARG A 120 16.29 0.65 4.33
N LEU A 121 16.24 1.97 4.46
CA LEU A 121 15.16 2.64 5.19
C LEU A 121 13.81 2.48 4.49
N TYR A 122 13.78 2.58 3.16
CA TYR A 122 12.57 2.38 2.36
C TYR A 122 12.06 0.94 2.46
N VAL A 123 12.97 -0.04 2.40
CA VAL A 123 12.66 -1.47 2.58
C VAL A 123 12.08 -1.72 3.97
N LEU A 124 12.62 -1.08 5.02
CA LEU A 124 12.05 -1.19 6.37
C LEU A 124 10.61 -0.65 6.42
N VAL A 125 10.37 0.55 5.88
CA VAL A 125 9.01 1.13 5.80
C VAL A 125 8.04 0.22 5.05
N GLN A 126 8.51 -0.44 3.98
CA GLN A 126 7.68 -1.30 3.14
C GLN A 126 7.36 -2.67 3.77
N PHE A 127 8.34 -3.33 4.38
CA PHE A 127 8.22 -4.74 4.77
C PHE A 127 8.05 -4.98 6.27
N LEU A 128 8.59 -4.12 7.13
CA LEU A 128 8.43 -4.29 8.58
C LEU A 128 6.96 -4.29 9.00
N PRO A 129 6.08 -3.39 8.49
CA PRO A 129 4.65 -3.45 8.81
C PRO A 129 3.99 -4.77 8.43
N MET A 130 4.35 -5.34 7.27
CA MET A 130 3.79 -6.60 6.79
C MET A 130 4.16 -7.79 7.66
N LEU A 131 5.28 -7.71 8.39
CA LEU A 131 5.70 -8.72 9.37
C LEU A 131 5.04 -8.50 10.74
N LEU A 132 4.85 -7.25 11.15
CA LEU A 132 4.24 -6.90 12.43
C LEU A 132 2.73 -7.14 12.44
N ILE A 133 2.03 -7.00 11.32
CA ILE A 133 0.57 -7.21 11.24
C ILE A 133 0.18 -8.63 11.67
N PRO A 134 0.76 -9.72 11.12
CA PRO A 134 0.48 -11.08 11.59
C PRO A 134 0.78 -11.27 13.08
N MET A 135 1.85 -10.66 13.59
CA MET A 135 2.17 -10.71 15.01
C MET A 135 1.07 -10.05 15.86
N ILE A 136 0.59 -8.86 15.47
CA ILE A 136 -0.52 -8.18 16.14
C ILE A 136 -1.79 -9.04 16.10
N MET A 137 -2.12 -9.64 14.96
CA MET A 137 -3.30 -10.49 14.79
C MET A 137 -3.28 -11.75 15.66
N VAL A 138 -2.10 -12.22 16.07
CA VAL A 138 -1.94 -13.35 17.02
C VAL A 138 -2.03 -12.88 18.47
N MET A 139 -1.65 -11.64 18.75
CA MET A 139 -1.58 -11.10 20.11
C MET A 139 -2.89 -10.47 20.60
N TYR A 140 -3.77 -10.04 19.70
CA TYR A 140 -4.98 -9.28 20.01
C TYR A 140 -6.22 -9.91 19.37
N ASP A 141 -7.35 -9.82 20.07
CA ASP A 141 -8.63 -10.26 19.55
C ASP A 141 -9.10 -9.34 18.42
N ALA A 142 -9.63 -9.95 17.36
CA ALA A 142 -10.13 -9.23 16.21
C ALA A 142 -11.65 -9.29 16.11
N PRO A 143 -12.30 -8.25 15.57
CA PRO A 143 -13.71 -8.28 15.26
C PRO A 143 -14.08 -9.47 14.35
N GLU A 144 -15.32 -9.96 14.49
CA GLU A 144 -15.81 -11.04 13.65
C GLU A 144 -15.71 -10.67 12.17
N GLY A 145 -15.20 -11.58 11.35
CA GLY A 145 -15.01 -11.35 9.91
C GLY A 145 -13.82 -10.46 9.53
N TYR A 146 -13.09 -9.85 10.47
CA TYR A 146 -11.98 -8.93 10.17
C TYR A 146 -10.74 -9.64 9.59
N ILE A 147 -10.28 -10.68 10.28
CA ILE A 147 -9.02 -11.40 9.98
C ILE A 147 -8.91 -11.89 8.53
N PRO A 148 -9.93 -12.54 7.94
CA PRO A 148 -9.84 -13.04 6.56
C PRO A 148 -9.46 -11.98 5.52
N TYR A 149 -9.97 -10.75 5.64
CA TYR A 149 -9.66 -9.67 4.69
C TYR A 149 -8.23 -9.16 4.82
N ILE A 150 -7.72 -9.05 6.05
CA ILE A 150 -6.33 -8.66 6.31
C ILE A 150 -5.36 -9.73 5.80
N VAL A 151 -5.65 -11.01 6.07
CA VAL A 151 -4.88 -12.14 5.53
C VAL A 151 -4.91 -12.13 4.00
N ALA A 152 -6.07 -11.92 3.39
CA ALA A 152 -6.19 -11.86 1.93
C ALA A 152 -5.31 -10.76 1.34
N LEU A 153 -5.34 -9.54 1.88
CA LEU A 153 -4.48 -8.45 1.42
C LEU A 153 -3.00 -8.81 1.54
N LEU A 154 -2.56 -9.36 2.67
CA LEU A 154 -1.16 -9.78 2.87
C LEU A 154 -0.72 -10.86 1.88
N ILE A 155 -1.56 -11.87 1.65
CA ILE A 155 -1.28 -12.95 0.69
C ILE A 155 -1.18 -12.39 -0.72
N PHE A 156 -2.13 -11.55 -1.14
CA PHE A 156 -2.09 -10.93 -2.46
C PHE A 156 -0.86 -10.02 -2.62
N TYR A 157 -0.50 -9.24 -1.59
CA TYR A 157 0.72 -8.45 -1.62
C TYR A 157 1.97 -9.32 -1.77
N LEU A 158 2.07 -10.44 -1.04
CA LEU A 158 3.18 -11.38 -1.17
C LEU A 158 3.25 -11.99 -2.57
N ILE A 159 2.12 -12.42 -3.13
CA ILE A 159 2.04 -12.94 -4.50
C ILE A 159 2.47 -11.86 -5.52
N ALA A 160 2.03 -10.62 -5.35
CA ALA A 160 2.44 -9.51 -6.20
C ALA A 160 3.96 -9.30 -6.18
N LYS A 161 4.59 -9.43 -5.00
CA LYS A 161 6.05 -9.36 -4.86
C LYS A 161 6.78 -10.54 -5.50
N VAL A 162 6.21 -11.74 -5.44
CA VAL A 162 6.73 -12.91 -6.18
C VAL A 162 6.69 -12.63 -7.68
N PHE A 163 5.59 -12.13 -8.22
CA PHE A 163 5.51 -11.76 -9.64
C PHE A 163 6.50 -10.66 -10.03
N GLU A 164 6.76 -9.70 -9.16
CA GLU A 164 7.80 -8.68 -9.36
C GLU A 164 9.21 -9.29 -9.45
N LEU A 165 9.52 -10.25 -8.58
CA LEU A 165 10.83 -10.93 -8.56
C LEU A 165 11.09 -11.73 -9.85
N PHE A 166 10.06 -12.36 -10.40
CA PHE A 166 10.14 -13.19 -11.60
C PHE A 166 9.78 -12.42 -12.88
N ASP A 167 9.80 -11.09 -12.88
CA ASP A 167 9.32 -10.27 -14.00
C ASP A 167 9.95 -10.64 -15.35
N SER A 168 11.28 -10.74 -15.40
CA SER A 168 12.03 -11.10 -16.61
C SER A 168 11.73 -12.53 -17.09
N VAL A 169 11.55 -13.46 -16.15
CA VAL A 169 11.23 -14.86 -16.44
C VAL A 169 9.81 -14.98 -17.01
N ILE A 170 8.83 -14.32 -16.39
CA ILE A 170 7.42 -14.33 -16.82
C ILE A 170 7.28 -13.69 -18.21
N TYR A 171 7.95 -12.57 -18.44
CA TYR A 171 7.93 -11.88 -19.73
C TYR A 171 8.48 -12.76 -20.86
N SER A 172 9.52 -13.55 -20.58
CA SER A 172 10.13 -14.45 -21.57
C SER A 172 9.22 -15.63 -21.98
N TRP A 173 8.23 -16.00 -21.16
CA TRP A 173 7.33 -17.12 -21.45
C TRP A 173 6.04 -16.72 -22.15
N ARG A 174 5.50 -15.54 -21.80
CA ARG A 174 4.17 -15.10 -22.27
C ARG A 174 4.25 -14.03 -23.36
N HIS A 175 5.39 -13.34 -23.53
CA HIS A 175 5.69 -12.24 -24.48
C HIS A 175 4.71 -11.04 -24.50
N PHE A 176 3.52 -11.18 -23.90
CA PHE A 176 2.46 -10.18 -23.83
C PHE A 176 2.20 -9.73 -22.39
N ILE A 177 2.46 -10.54 -21.36
CA ILE A 177 2.22 -10.18 -19.95
C ILE A 177 3.55 -10.21 -19.19
N SER A 178 3.89 -9.09 -18.53
CA SER A 178 5.03 -8.99 -17.61
C SER A 178 4.62 -9.37 -16.19
N GLY A 179 5.56 -9.83 -15.36
CA GLY A 179 5.34 -10.00 -13.93
C GLY A 179 4.93 -8.68 -13.26
N HIS A 180 5.39 -7.55 -13.80
CA HIS A 180 5.01 -6.21 -13.38
C HIS A 180 3.53 -5.90 -13.60
N THR A 181 2.95 -6.35 -14.72
CA THR A 181 1.51 -6.21 -14.99
C THR A 181 0.70 -7.04 -13.98
N LEU A 182 1.12 -8.29 -13.73
CA LEU A 182 0.45 -9.18 -12.77
C LEU A 182 0.56 -8.64 -11.34
N LYS A 183 1.71 -8.10 -10.95
CA LYS A 183 1.92 -7.44 -9.66
C LYS A 183 0.85 -6.39 -9.39
N HIS A 184 0.61 -5.46 -10.33
CA HIS A 184 -0.36 -4.39 -10.12
C HIS A 184 -1.79 -4.91 -9.97
N LEU A 185 -2.20 -5.86 -10.82
CA LEU A 185 -3.53 -6.47 -10.74
C LEU A 185 -3.75 -7.18 -9.40
N ILE A 186 -2.78 -8.00 -8.99
CA ILE A 186 -2.87 -8.81 -7.78
C ILE A 186 -2.85 -7.92 -6.53
N ALA A 187 -1.98 -6.92 -6.48
CA ALA A 187 -1.97 -5.97 -5.38
C ALA A 187 -3.29 -5.18 -5.29
N ALA A 188 -3.91 -4.82 -6.43
CA ALA A 188 -5.19 -4.15 -6.45
C ALA A 188 -6.33 -5.04 -5.94
N VAL A 189 -6.30 -6.34 -6.24
CA VAL A 189 -7.24 -7.32 -5.66
C VAL A 189 -7.08 -7.40 -4.14
N GLY A 190 -5.84 -7.41 -3.63
CA GLY A 190 -5.59 -7.36 -2.18
C GLY A 190 -6.18 -6.11 -1.52
N ALA A 191 -6.02 -4.94 -2.14
CA ALA A 191 -6.64 -3.71 -1.67
C ALA A 191 -8.17 -3.73 -1.77
N PHE A 192 -8.72 -4.38 -2.78
CA PHE A 192 -10.18 -4.55 -2.93
C PHE A 192 -10.77 -5.43 -1.82
N CYS A 193 -10.04 -6.44 -1.33
CA CYS A 193 -10.48 -7.20 -0.15
C CYS A 193 -10.64 -6.30 1.08
N LEU A 194 -9.75 -5.32 1.29
CA LEU A 194 -9.88 -4.36 2.39
C LEU A 194 -11.08 -3.42 2.19
N LEU A 195 -11.43 -3.12 0.94
CA LEU A 195 -12.63 -2.34 0.64
C LEU A 195 -13.90 -3.13 0.98
N LEU A 196 -13.94 -4.44 0.70
CA LEU A 196 -15.06 -5.30 1.07
C LEU A 196 -15.27 -5.40 2.58
N LEU A 197 -14.19 -5.38 3.37
CA LEU A 197 -14.27 -5.32 4.83
C LEU A 197 -15.06 -4.09 5.31
N LEU A 198 -14.96 -2.95 4.63
CA LEU A 198 -15.63 -1.70 5.03
C LEU A 198 -17.09 -1.62 4.55
N GLN A 199 -17.58 -2.63 3.81
CA GLN A 199 -18.93 -2.68 3.27
C GLN A 199 -19.84 -3.70 3.98
N GLY A 200 -19.28 -4.56 4.83
CA GLY A 200 -20.00 -5.58 5.61
C GLY A 200 -20.04 -5.23 7.08
#